data_AF-A0AAV6WYY3-F1
#
_entry.id   AF-A0AAV6WYY3-F1
#
_cell.length_a   1.000
_cell.length_b   1.000
_cell.length_c   1.000
_cell.angle_alpha   90.00
_cell.angle_beta   90.00
_cell.angle_gamma   90.00
#
_symmetry.space_group_name_H-M   'P 1'
#
loop_
_entity.id
_entity.type
_entity.pdbx_description
1 polymer ?
#
loop_
_entity_poly.entity_id
_entity_poly.type
_entity_poly.pdbx_seq_one_letter_code
_entity_poly.pdbx_strand_id
1 'polypeptide(L)'
;MKMVRLSIAQVLTVISQKQKSALREAYKNKKYLPLDIRPKKTRAIRRRLTKHQVEHYVSQLELIAKDDIVGANKLSFRDKKKMDLVLLDDMVDGEDSPRSFTSHSSVLTDNDNQYEHN
;
A
#
# COMPACT_ATOMS: atom_id res chain seq x y z
N MET A 1 -34.85 -19.71 -5.88
CA MET A 1 -34.08 -19.27 -4.68
C MET A 1 -33.32 -17.96 -4.92
N LYS A 2 -34.05 -16.82 -5.06
CA LYS A 2 -33.47 -15.48 -5.29
C LYS A 2 -33.15 -14.76 -3.96
N MET A 3 -34.07 -14.86 -3.00
CA MET A 3 -33.98 -14.18 -1.71
C MET A 3 -32.78 -14.67 -0.87
N VAL A 4 -32.55 -15.99 -0.82
CA VAL A 4 -31.42 -16.58 -0.07
C VAL A 4 -30.06 -16.16 -0.66
N ARG A 5 -29.92 -16.09 -1.99
CA ARG A 5 -28.68 -15.63 -2.63
C ARG A 5 -28.41 -14.15 -2.30
N LEU A 6 -29.47 -13.34 -2.28
CA LEU A 6 -29.36 -11.92 -1.94
C LEU A 6 -28.96 -11.73 -0.47
N SER A 7 -29.57 -12.45 0.47
CA SER A 7 -29.22 -12.32 1.89
C SER A 7 -27.78 -12.74 2.17
N ILE A 8 -27.30 -13.81 1.55
CA ILE A 8 -25.88 -14.23 1.64
C ILE A 8 -24.96 -13.13 1.11
N ALA A 9 -25.27 -12.56 -0.05
CA ALA A 9 -24.46 -11.48 -0.65
C ALA A 9 -24.42 -10.22 0.24
N GLN A 10 -25.53 -9.88 0.90
CA GLN A 10 -25.60 -8.74 1.82
C GLN A 10 -24.68 -8.95 3.03
N VAL A 11 -24.74 -10.12 3.68
CA VAL A 11 -23.89 -10.46 4.82
C VAL A 11 -22.40 -10.43 4.43
N LEU A 12 -22.04 -11.03 3.30
CA LEU A 12 -20.66 -11.02 2.78
C LEU A 12 -20.15 -9.61 2.48
N THR A 13 -21.03 -8.74 1.99
CA THR A 13 -20.71 -7.33 1.72
C THR A 13 -20.37 -6.60 3.02
N VAL A 14 -21.17 -6.77 4.07
CA VAL A 14 -20.92 -6.16 5.39
C VAL A 14 -19.61 -6.65 6.00
N ILE A 15 -19.35 -7.96 5.93
CA ILE A 15 -18.08 -8.54 6.39
C ILE A 15 -16.90 -7.93 5.63
N SER A 16 -16.98 -7.86 4.31
CA SER A 16 -15.93 -7.30 3.44
C SER A 16 -15.68 -5.82 3.72
N GLN A 17 -16.72 -5.05 4.01
CA GLN A 17 -16.60 -3.63 4.38
C GLN A 17 -15.85 -3.46 5.70
N LYS A 18 -16.23 -4.22 6.74
CA LYS A 18 -15.59 -4.19 8.07
C LYS A 18 -14.13 -4.64 8.02
N GLN A 19 -13.81 -5.67 7.25
CA GLN A 19 -12.42 -6.12 7.07
C GLN A 19 -11.56 -5.03 6.41
N LYS A 20 -12.09 -4.38 5.36
CA LYS A 20 -11.38 -3.29 4.67
C LYS A 20 -11.21 -2.04 5.54
N SER A 21 -12.16 -1.71 6.41
CA SER A 21 -12.01 -0.58 7.34
C SER A 21 -10.92 -0.83 8.36
N ALA A 22 -10.92 -2.00 9.01
CA ALA A 22 -9.87 -2.41 9.94
C ALA A 22 -8.48 -2.40 9.28
N LEU A 23 -8.37 -2.87 8.03
CA LEU A 23 -7.12 -2.86 7.28
C LEU A 23 -6.65 -1.43 6.97
N ARG A 24 -7.56 -0.50 6.65
CA ARG A 24 -7.21 0.90 6.41
C ARG A 24 -6.71 1.59 7.68
N GLU A 25 -7.25 1.23 8.84
CA GLU A 25 -6.81 1.74 10.13
C GLU A 25 -5.41 1.20 10.49
N ALA A 26 -5.19 -0.11 10.34
CA ALA A 26 -3.91 -0.76 10.65
C ALA A 26 -2.73 -0.30 9.78
N TYR A 27 -3.00 0.13 8.53
CA TYR A 27 -1.99 0.64 7.59
C TYR A 27 -2.04 2.16 7.43
N LYS A 28 -2.76 2.87 8.30
CA LYS A 28 -2.80 4.33 8.29
C LYS A 28 -1.39 4.84 8.61
N ASN A 29 -0.88 5.76 7.78
CA ASN A 29 0.44 6.40 7.90
C ASN A 29 1.67 5.54 7.60
N LYS A 30 1.53 4.23 7.37
CA LYS A 30 2.65 3.40 6.93
C LYS A 30 3.09 3.80 5.52
N LYS A 31 4.40 3.84 5.28
CA LYS A 31 4.96 4.17 3.95
C LYS A 31 4.48 3.24 2.84
N TYR A 32 4.38 1.94 3.13
CA TYR A 32 3.99 0.92 2.17
C TYR A 32 2.60 0.36 2.49
N LEU A 33 1.68 0.52 1.52
CA LEU A 33 0.32 -0.01 1.61
C LEU A 33 0.18 -1.27 0.73
N PRO A 34 -0.60 -2.28 1.16
CA PRO A 34 -0.94 -3.42 0.32
C PRO A 34 -1.73 -3.01 -0.93
N LEU A 35 -1.66 -3.83 -1.98
CA LEU A 35 -2.21 -3.55 -3.31
C LEU A 35 -3.74 -3.34 -3.33
N ASP A 36 -4.45 -3.94 -2.37
CA ASP A 36 -5.91 -3.91 -2.30
C ASP A 36 -6.47 -2.60 -1.74
N ILE A 37 -5.75 -1.97 -0.81
CA ILE A 37 -6.16 -0.69 -0.22
C ILE A 37 -5.63 0.52 -1.01
N ARG A 38 -4.69 0.30 -1.93
CA ARG A 38 -4.14 1.36 -2.78
C ARG A 38 -5.24 1.96 -3.66
N PRO A 39 -5.31 3.30 -3.81
CA PRO A 39 -6.24 3.93 -4.73
C PRO A 39 -6.08 3.39 -6.15
N LYS A 40 -7.18 2.93 -6.75
CA LYS A 40 -7.20 2.43 -8.14
C LYS A 40 -7.16 3.62 -9.09
N LYS A 41 -5.98 3.89 -9.66
CA LYS A 41 -5.73 4.89 -10.69
C LYS A 41 -5.05 4.24 -11.89
N THR A 42 -5.11 4.87 -13.06
CA THR A 42 -4.41 4.36 -14.24
C THR A 42 -2.91 4.27 -14.02
N ARG A 43 -2.23 3.40 -14.77
CA ARG A 43 -0.78 3.20 -14.66
C ARG A 43 -0.01 4.50 -14.93
N ALA A 44 -0.45 5.31 -15.89
CA ALA A 44 0.14 6.60 -16.19
C ALA A 44 0.08 7.55 -14.98
N ILE A 45 -1.07 7.65 -14.32
CA ILE A 45 -1.23 8.50 -13.12
C ILE A 45 -0.40 7.98 -11.93
N ARG A 46 -0.21 6.67 -11.80
CA ARG A 46 0.64 6.10 -10.74
C ARG A 46 2.14 6.33 -10.95
N ARG A 47 2.57 6.58 -12.20
CA ARG A 47 3.98 6.76 -12.59
C ARG A 47 4.41 8.20 -12.78
N ARG A 48 3.47 9.13 -13.03
CA ARG A 48 3.80 10.56 -13.13
C ARG A 48 4.32 11.10 -11.80
N LEU A 49 5.06 12.21 -11.89
CA LEU A 49 5.54 12.96 -10.73
C LEU A 49 4.37 13.52 -9.89
N THR A 50 4.63 13.72 -8.59
CA THR A 50 3.70 14.43 -7.72
C THR A 50 3.69 15.93 -8.05
N LYS A 51 2.61 16.63 -7.70
CA LYS A 51 2.49 18.08 -7.96
C LYS A 51 3.66 18.86 -7.38
N HIS A 52 4.01 18.57 -6.11
CA HIS A 52 5.15 19.15 -5.43
C HIS A 52 6.46 18.89 -6.17
N GLN A 53 6.69 17.65 -6.65
CA GLN A 53 7.88 17.33 -7.43
C GLN A 53 7.94 18.16 -8.71
N VAL A 54 6.83 18.27 -9.45
CA VAL A 54 6.79 19.08 -10.67
C VAL A 54 7.10 20.54 -10.38
N GLU A 55 6.47 21.14 -9.36
CA GLU A 55 6.72 22.52 -8.94
C GLU A 55 8.19 22.74 -8.51
N HIS A 56 8.76 21.77 -7.81
CA HIS A 56 10.15 21.79 -7.38
C HIS A 56 11.13 21.73 -8.56
N TYR A 57 10.88 20.89 -9.57
CA TYR A 57 11.69 20.84 -10.78
C TYR A 57 11.55 22.10 -11.63
N VAL A 58 10.32 22.60 -11.81
CA VAL A 58 10.07 23.82 -12.59
C VAL A 58 10.77 25.02 -11.95
N SER A 59 10.64 25.21 -10.64
CA SER A 59 11.31 26.31 -9.93
C SER A 59 12.84 26.22 -9.98
N GLN A 60 13.41 25.01 -9.91
CA GLN A 60 14.85 24.83 -10.13
C GLN A 60 15.26 25.22 -11.55
N LEU A 61 14.50 24.80 -12.57
CA LEU A 61 14.76 25.15 -13.97
C LEU A 61 14.62 26.65 -14.21
N GLU A 62 13.64 27.32 -13.60
CA GLU A 62 13.47 28.77 -13.67
C GLU A 62 14.66 29.52 -13.04
N LEU A 63 15.21 29.04 -11.92
CA LEU A 63 16.38 29.64 -11.31
C LEU A 63 17.63 29.44 -12.18
N ILE A 64 17.79 28.26 -12.78
CA ILE A 64 18.86 28.00 -13.74
C ILE A 64 18.74 28.93 -14.95
N ALA A 65 17.52 29.14 -15.46
CA ALA A 65 17.27 30.05 -16.58
C ALA A 65 17.51 31.54 -16.23
N LYS A 66 17.54 31.87 -14.94
CA LYS A 66 17.91 33.19 -14.40
C LYS A 66 19.40 33.27 -14.03
N ASP A 67 20.20 32.27 -14.38
CA ASP A 67 21.61 32.10 -14.03
C ASP A 67 21.90 31.95 -12.52
N ASP A 68 20.88 31.70 -11.70
CA ASP A 68 20.98 31.52 -10.25
C ASP A 68 21.31 30.05 -9.86
N ILE A 69 22.50 29.57 -10.22
CA ILE A 69 22.93 28.17 -10.00
C ILE A 69 22.95 27.80 -8.50
N VAL A 70 23.39 28.73 -7.64
CA VAL A 70 23.48 28.51 -6.18
C VAL A 70 22.08 28.31 -5.58
N GLY A 71 21.10 29.09 -6.04
CA GLY A 71 19.71 28.97 -5.62
C GLY A 71 19.10 27.62 -6.01
N ALA A 72 19.31 27.19 -7.25
CA ALA A 72 18.84 25.91 -7.77
C ALA A 72 19.42 24.73 -6.96
N ASN A 73 20.73 24.72 -6.70
CA ASN A 73 21.37 23.69 -5.89
C ASN A 73 20.82 23.67 -4.46
N LYS A 74 20.63 24.82 -3.82
CA LYS A 74 20.07 24.88 -2.47
C LYS A 74 18.64 24.33 -2.40
N LEU A 75 17.83 24.51 -3.44
CA LEU A 75 16.50 23.89 -3.55
C LEU A 75 16.59 22.36 -3.69
N SER A 76 17.54 21.83 -4.45
CA SER A 76 17.69 20.38 -4.67
C SER A 76 18.09 19.62 -3.38
N PHE A 77 18.83 20.26 -2.48
CA PHE A 77 19.29 19.66 -1.22
C PHE A 77 18.25 19.68 -0.08
N ARG A 78 17.23 20.55 -0.14
CA ARG A 78 16.23 20.69 0.94
C ARG A 78 15.32 19.47 1.11
N ASP A 79 15.03 18.76 0.03
CA ASP A 79 14.06 17.64 0.06
C ASP A 79 14.68 16.33 0.58
N LYS A 80 15.99 16.12 0.40
CA LYS A 80 16.68 14.89 0.82
C LYS A 80 16.63 14.70 2.34
N LYS A 81 16.86 15.78 3.10
CA LYS A 81 16.91 15.74 4.58
C LYS A 81 15.55 15.41 5.24
N LYS A 82 14.44 15.67 4.56
CA LYS A 82 13.09 15.42 5.07
C LYS A 82 12.64 13.97 4.88
N MET A 83 13.18 13.26 3.88
CA MET A 83 12.84 11.85 3.60
C MET A 83 13.45 10.89 4.61
N ASP A 84 14.66 11.18 5.09
CA ASP A 84 15.36 10.33 6.06
C ASP A 84 14.68 10.33 7.43
N LEU A 85 14.07 11.47 7.82
CA LEU A 85 13.37 11.58 9.10
C LEU A 85 12.08 10.76 9.16
N VAL A 86 11.38 10.62 8.03
CA VAL A 86 10.12 9.85 7.93
C VAL A 86 10.35 8.34 7.97
N LEU A 87 11.55 7.88 7.61
CA LEU A 87 11.91 6.46 7.63
C LEU A 87 12.18 5.90 9.04
N LEU A 88 12.47 6.78 10.01
CA LEU A 88 12.79 6.39 11.39
C LEU A 88 11.53 6.12 12.24
N ASP A 89 10.40 6.72 11.89
CA ASP A 89 9.10 6.50 12.58
C ASP A 89 8.47 5.14 12.21
N ASP A 90 9.02 4.42 11.23
CA ASP A 90 8.55 3.10 10.76
C ASP A 90 9.12 1.92 11.58
N MET A 91 9.90 2.16 12.65
CA MET A 91 10.49 1.14 13.55
C MET A 91 9.82 1.09 14.94
N VAL A 92 8.49 1.12 15.00
CA VAL A 92 7.76 0.73 16.22
C VAL A 92 7.24 -0.69 16.03
N ASP A 93 7.91 -1.64 16.70
CA ASP A 93 7.51 -3.04 16.78
C ASP A 93 6.14 -3.17 17.47
N GLY A 94 5.14 -3.59 16.70
CA GLY A 94 3.83 -3.96 17.21
C GLY A 94 3.66 -5.48 17.13
N GLU A 95 4.14 -6.17 18.17
CA GLU A 95 3.60 -7.46 18.56
C GLU A 95 2.07 -7.34 18.67
N ASP A 96 1.35 -7.97 17.75
CA ASP A 96 -0.03 -8.44 17.95
C ASP A 96 -0.42 -9.32 16.75
N SER A 97 0.10 -10.55 16.78
CA SER A 97 -0.49 -11.67 16.06
C SER A 97 -1.85 -11.98 16.69
N PRO A 98 -2.99 -11.92 15.97
CA PRO A 98 -4.19 -12.60 16.44
C PRO A 98 -3.96 -14.10 16.24
N ARG A 99 -3.44 -14.76 17.29
CA ARG A 99 -3.48 -16.22 17.39
C ARG A 99 -4.94 -16.67 17.55
N SER A 100 -5.41 -17.34 16.49
CA SER A 100 -6.37 -18.45 16.42
C SER A 100 -7.82 -18.28 16.90
N PHE A 101 -8.74 -18.75 16.04
CA PHE A 101 -9.62 -19.85 16.44
C PHE A 101 -9.60 -20.95 15.36
N THR A 102 -9.31 -22.17 15.81
CA THR A 102 -9.45 -23.50 15.18
C THR A 102 -10.91 -23.70 14.72
N SER A 103 -11.34 -24.62 13.84
CA SER A 103 -10.87 -25.95 13.42
C SER A 103 -11.83 -26.41 12.31
N HIS A 104 -11.35 -27.05 11.24
CA HIS A 104 -12.19 -27.95 10.45
C HIS A 104 -11.51 -29.31 10.36
N SER A 105 -12.20 -30.29 10.94
CA SER A 105 -11.90 -31.71 10.94
C SER A 105 -12.01 -32.32 9.54
N SER A 106 -11.05 -33.19 9.24
CA SER A 106 -11.17 -34.44 8.47
C SER A 106 -12.03 -34.46 7.20
N VAL A 107 -11.38 -34.51 6.04
CA VAL A 107 -11.78 -35.44 4.97
C VAL A 107 -10.53 -36.09 4.42
N LEU A 108 -10.42 -37.40 4.65
CA LEU A 108 -9.49 -38.29 3.97
C LEU A 108 -9.85 -38.30 2.47
N THR A 109 -8.87 -38.09 1.61
CA THR A 109 -8.86 -38.68 0.27
C THR A 109 -7.44 -39.13 -0.01
N ASP A 110 -7.20 -40.44 0.09
CA ASP A 110 -6.03 -41.08 -0.49
C ASP A 110 -6.03 -40.78 -1.99
N ASN A 111 -4.96 -40.15 -2.47
CA ASN A 111 -4.67 -40.17 -3.90
C ASN A 111 -3.15 -40.07 -4.08
N ASP A 112 -2.56 -41.25 -4.21
CA ASP A 112 -1.18 -41.46 -4.63
C ASP A 112 -0.92 -40.74 -5.96
N ASN A 113 0.03 -39.81 -5.98
CA ASN A 113 0.71 -39.50 -7.24
C ASN A 113 2.17 -39.10 -6.99
N GLN A 114 2.98 -40.15 -6.92
CA GLN A 114 4.29 -40.30 -7.54
C GLN A 114 4.72 -39.10 -8.41
N TYR A 115 5.76 -38.39 -7.99
CA TYR A 115 6.65 -37.65 -8.90
C TYR A 115 8.09 -37.97 -8.53
N GLU A 116 8.48 -39.18 -8.90
CA GLU A 116 9.83 -39.49 -9.37
C GLU A 116 9.95 -38.95 -10.81
N HIS A 117 10.83 -37.98 -11.03
CA HIS A 117 11.88 -38.02 -12.06
C HIS A 117 12.44 -36.62 -12.40
N ASN A 118 13.77 -36.54 -12.20
CA ASN A 118 14.82 -35.74 -12.86
C ASN A 118 14.71 -34.21 -12.89
#